data_AF-A0A6L7X9P7-F1
#
_entry.id   AF-A0A6L7X9P7-F1
#
_cell.length_a   1.000
_cell.length_b   1.000
_cell.length_c   1.000
_cell.angle_alpha   90.00
_cell.angle_beta   90.00
_cell.angle_gamma   90.00
#
_symmetry.space_group_name_H-M   'P 1'
#
loop_
_entity.id
_entity.type
_entity.pdbx_description
1 polymer ?
#
loop_
_entity_poly.entity_id
_entity_poly.type
_entity_poly.pdbx_seq_one_letter_code
_entity_poly.pdbx_strand_id
1 'polypeptide(L)'
;MKRYMALILEILRFTERQCGDEHMIQPPEIDGYTPRQVHYHVGLCGEAGYLHVQASSKRGEFFIQSLTWQGHEELDKHRNGARS
;
A
#
# COMPACT_ATOMS: atom_id res chain seq x y z
N MET A 1 -0.52 16.79 4.92
CA MET A 1 0.28 15.66 5.45
C MET A 1 -0.59 14.52 5.99
N LYS A 2 -1.58 14.74 6.88
CA LYS A 2 -2.46 13.67 7.42
C LYS A 2 -3.25 12.86 6.37
N ARG A 3 -3.69 13.48 5.27
CA ARG A 3 -4.46 12.81 4.19
C ARG A 3 -3.67 11.73 3.45
N TYR A 4 -2.37 11.95 3.23
CA TYR A 4 -1.52 10.98 2.52
C TYR A 4 -1.23 9.74 3.37
N MET A 5 -1.13 9.89 4.69
CA MET A 5 -0.98 8.75 5.60
C MET A 5 -2.23 7.87 5.64
N ALA A 6 -3.43 8.46 5.57
CA ALA A 6 -4.67 7.67 5.52
C ALA A 6 -4.71 6.75 4.28
N LEU A 7 -4.32 7.29 3.11
CA LEU A 7 -4.22 6.52 1.86
C LEU A 7 -3.18 5.41 1.94
N ILE A 8 -1.97 5.70 2.45
CA ILE A 8 -0.92 4.70 2.61
C ILE A 8 -1.39 3.56 3.51
N LEU A 9 -1.97 3.88 4.68
CA LEU A 9 -2.46 2.87 5.59
C LEU A 9 -3.60 2.03 5.00
N GLU A 10 -4.43 2.62 4.14
CA GLU A 10 -5.49 1.90 3.45
C GLU A 10 -4.93 0.89 2.43
N ILE A 11 -3.92 1.31 1.66
CA ILE A 11 -3.17 0.42 0.76
C ILE A 11 -2.54 -0.74 1.56
N LEU A 12 -1.81 -0.43 2.64
CA LEU A 12 -1.14 -1.46 3.45
C LEU A 12 -2.14 -2.45 4.08
N ARG A 13 -3.27 -1.96 4.64
CA ARG A 13 -4.34 -2.81 5.17
C ARG A 13 -4.99 -3.67 4.09
N PHE A 14 -5.16 -3.13 2.89
CA PHE A 14 -5.67 -3.90 1.78
C PHE A 14 -4.72 -5.04 1.42
N THR A 15 -3.43 -4.75 1.28
CA THR A 15 -2.41 -5.77 1.00
C THR A 15 -2.34 -6.84 2.08
N GLU A 16 -2.40 -6.47 3.37
CA GLU A 16 -2.41 -7.43 4.48
C GLU A 16 -3.60 -8.41 4.39
N ARG A 17 -4.79 -7.93 4.02
CA ARG A 17 -5.98 -8.79 3.84
C ARG A 17 -5.91 -9.72 2.63
N GLN A 18 -5.12 -9.36 1.62
CA GLN A 18 -4.94 -10.12 0.39
C GLN A 18 -3.75 -11.10 0.49
N CYS A 19 -3.05 -11.12 1.63
CA CYS A 19 -1.91 -12.00 1.86
C CYS A 19 -2.38 -13.47 1.88
N GLY A 20 -2.16 -14.19 0.78
CA GLY A 20 -2.59 -15.58 0.59
C GLY A 20 -3.00 -15.90 -0.84
N ASP A 21 -3.37 -14.88 -1.64
CA ASP A 21 -3.68 -15.06 -3.05
C ASP A 21 -2.40 -14.97 -3.91
N GLU A 22 -2.13 -16.04 -4.66
CA GLU A 22 -0.94 -16.15 -5.49
C GLU A 22 -1.01 -15.19 -6.68
N HIS A 23 0.08 -14.41 -6.83
CA HIS A 23 0.49 -13.64 -8.00
C HIS A 23 -0.14 -12.23 -8.15
N MET A 24 0.64 -11.22 -7.70
CA MET A 24 0.51 -9.80 -8.07
C MET A 24 -0.88 -9.18 -7.85
N ILE A 25 -1.03 -8.56 -6.68
CA ILE A 25 -2.23 -7.86 -6.27
C ILE A 25 -2.32 -6.52 -7.01
N GLN A 26 -3.45 -6.28 -7.67
CA GLN A 26 -3.79 -4.95 -8.20
C GLN A 26 -4.10 -3.99 -7.03
N PRO A 27 -3.65 -2.73 -7.09
CA PRO A 27 -4.04 -1.76 -6.08
C PRO A 27 -5.56 -1.59 -6.00
N PRO A 28 -6.13 -1.36 -4.81
CA PRO A 28 -7.57 -1.22 -4.65
C PRO A 28 -8.06 0.10 -5.24
N GLU A 29 -9.35 0.15 -5.58
CA GLU A 29 -10.05 1.41 -5.76
C GLU A 29 -10.30 2.04 -4.38
N ILE A 30 -9.95 3.32 -4.23
CA ILE A 30 -10.07 4.06 -2.96
C ILE A 30 -10.84 5.35 -3.22
N ASP A 31 -11.92 5.56 -2.47
CA ASP A 31 -12.81 6.71 -2.61
C ASP A 31 -12.05 8.04 -2.48
N GLY A 32 -12.34 8.96 -3.40
CA GLY A 32 -11.70 10.27 -3.43
C GLY A 32 -10.30 10.29 -4.05
N TYR A 33 -9.80 9.15 -4.53
CA TYR A 33 -8.54 9.07 -5.28
C TYR A 33 -8.75 8.46 -6.67
N THR A 34 -8.03 9.00 -7.65
CA THR A 34 -7.97 8.41 -8.99
C THR A 34 -7.08 7.16 -8.99
N PRO A 35 -7.30 6.19 -9.89
CA PRO A 35 -6.42 5.01 -10.00
C PRO A 35 -4.95 5.39 -10.16
N ARG A 36 -4.66 6.43 -10.94
CA ARG A 36 -3.30 6.94 -11.13
C ARG A 36 -2.67 7.45 -9.83
N GLN A 37 -3.44 8.11 -8.98
CA GLN A 37 -2.95 8.54 -7.67
C GLN A 37 -2.67 7.34 -6.78
N VAL A 38 -3.52 6.31 -6.79
CA VAL A 38 -3.28 5.08 -6.01
C VAL A 38 -1.98 4.41 -6.48
N HIS A 39 -1.80 4.18 -7.78
CA HIS A 39 -0.56 3.58 -8.30
C HIS A 39 0.69 4.41 -7.97
N TYR A 40 0.61 5.75 -8.03
CA TYR A 40 1.70 6.61 -7.61
C TYR A 40 2.09 6.37 -6.14
N HIS A 41 1.10 6.29 -5.24
CA HIS A 41 1.36 6.02 -3.82
C HIS A 41 1.84 4.60 -3.56
N VAL A 42 1.40 3.61 -4.33
CA VAL A 42 1.96 2.25 -4.28
C VAL A 42 3.44 2.26 -4.63
N GLY A 43 3.83 2.99 -5.68
CA GLY A 43 5.25 3.19 -6.02
C GLY A 43 6.05 3.80 -4.86
N LEU A 44 5.53 4.87 -4.23
CA LEU A 44 6.15 5.49 -3.05
C LEU A 44 6.25 4.53 -1.86
N CYS A 45 5.24 3.69 -1.62
CA CYS A 45 5.29 2.67 -0.57
C CYS A 45 6.36 1.63 -0.85
N GLY A 46 6.59 1.28 -2.12
CA GLY A 46 7.70 0.44 -2.54
C GLY A 46 9.06 1.10 -2.28
N GLU A 47 9.24 2.35 -2.69
CA GLU A 47 10.47 3.12 -2.46
C GLU A 47 10.77 3.33 -0.97
N ALA A 48 9.73 3.51 -0.15
CA ALA A 48 9.85 3.65 1.31
C ALA A 48 10.09 2.32 2.03
N GLY A 49 10.02 1.18 1.32
CA GLY A 49 10.24 -0.14 1.88
C GLY A 49 9.05 -0.73 2.64
N TYR A 50 7.84 -0.21 2.46
CA TYR A 50 6.62 -0.76 3.09
C TYR A 50 5.99 -1.92 2.28
N LEU A 51 6.24 -1.96 0.97
CA LEU A 51 5.71 -2.96 0.06
C LEU A 51 6.81 -3.52 -0.85
N HIS A 52 6.69 -4.78 -1.22
CA HIS A 52 7.32 -5.29 -2.43
C HIS A 52 6.40 -4.98 -3.61
N VAL A 53 6.90 -4.21 -4.58
CA VAL A 53 6.12 -3.77 -5.74
C VAL A 53 6.84 -4.11 -7.04
N GLN A 54 6.06 -4.29 -8.11
CA GLN A 54 6.57 -4.49 -9.45
C GLN A 54 5.95 -3.47 -10.40
N ALA A 55 6.81 -2.77 -11.15
CA ALA A 55 6.34 -1.88 -12.20
C ALA A 55 5.73 -2.69 -13.35
N SER A 56 4.58 -2.23 -13.83
CA SER A 56 3.97 -2.73 -15.07
C SER A 56 4.78 -2.27 -16.29
N SER A 57 4.58 -2.93 -17.43
CA SER A 57 5.04 -2.43 -18.72
C SER A 57 4.35 -1.12 -19.13
N LYS A 58 3.17 -0.84 -18.55
CA LYS A 58 2.48 0.45 -18.69
C LYS A 58 3.06 1.48 -17.72
N ARG A 59 3.41 2.64 -18.25
CA ARG A 59 4.06 3.72 -17.49
C ARG A 59 3.16 4.20 -16.34
N GLY A 60 3.66 4.07 -15.11
CA GLY A 60 2.99 4.57 -13.92
C GLY A 60 1.97 3.63 -13.29
N GLU A 61 1.93 2.37 -13.73
CA GLU A 61 1.18 1.30 -13.07
C GLU A 61 2.13 0.40 -12.27
N PHE A 62 1.69 -0.01 -11.08
CA PHE A 62 2.42 -0.87 -10.16
C PHE A 62 1.50 -1.98 -9.66
N PHE A 63 2.07 -3.17 -9.53
CA PHE A 63 1.48 -4.32 -8.86
C PHE A 63 2.11 -4.50 -7.48
N ILE A 64 1.32 -4.97 -6.52
CA ILE A 64 1.78 -5.25 -5.16
C ILE A 64 2.07 -6.75 -5.07
N GLN A 65 3.26 -7.12 -4.65
CA GLN A 65 3.64 -8.52 -4.43
C GLN A 65 3.34 -8.95 -3.00
N SER A 66 3.76 -8.15 -2.02
CA SER A 66 3.56 -8.45 -0.60
C SER A 66 3.83 -7.24 0.28
N LEU A 67 3.39 -7.32 1.53
CA LEU A 67 3.82 -6.40 2.58
C LEU A 67 5.24 -6.76 3.02
N THR A 68 6.06 -5.74 3.32
CA THR A 68 7.35 -5.96 3.99
C THR A 68 7.15 -6.01 5.50
N TRP A 69 8.19 -6.43 6.23
CA TRP A 69 8.21 -6.32 7.70
C TRP A 69 7.99 -4.87 8.17
N GLN A 70 8.68 -3.91 7.56
CA GLN A 70 8.53 -2.48 7.89
C GLN A 70 7.09 -1.98 7.64
N GLY A 71 6.40 -2.51 6.62
CA GLY A 71 4.99 -2.24 6.37
C GLY A 71 4.08 -2.73 7.52
N HIS A 72 4.36 -3.92 8.07
CA HIS A 72 3.63 -4.45 9.23
C HIS A 72 3.88 -3.60 10.47
N GLU A 73 5.12 -3.22 10.74
CA GLU A 73 5.45 -2.35 11.88
C GLU A 73 4.72 -1.00 11.78
N GLU A 74 4.57 -0.46 10.58
CA GLU A 74 3.87 0.81 10.38
C GLU A 74 2.36 0.68 10.62
N LEU A 75 1.74 -0.42 10.22
CA LEU A 75 0.36 -0.74 10.56
C LEU A 75 0.18 -0.88 12.07
N ASP A 76 1.08 -1.60 12.74
CA ASP A 76 1.00 -1.84 14.18
C ASP A 76 1.17 -0.58 15.01
N LYS A 77 2.08 0.33 14.63
CA LYS A 77 2.21 1.65 15.27
C LYS A 77 0.88 2.42 15.26
N HIS A 78 0.18 2.41 14.14
CA HIS A 78 -1.10 3.11 14.00
C HIS A 78 -2.25 2.39 14.70
N ARG A 79 -2.19 1.07 14.84
CA ARG A 79 -3.17 0.29 15.61
C ARG A 79 -3.01 0.50 17.12
N ASN A 80 -1.76 0.60 17.60
CA ASN A 80 -1.43 0.77 19.02
C ASN A 80 -1.49 2.23 19.48
N GLY A 81 -1.28 3.21 18.59
CA GLY A 81 -1.47 4.63 18.87
C GLY A 81 -2.92 5.03 19.17
N ALA A 82 -3.90 4.16 18.91
CA ALA A 82 -5.30 4.35 19.29
C ALA A 82 -5.63 3.89 20.73
N ARG A 83 -4.64 3.45 21.51
CA ARG A 83 -4.77 2.94 22.89
C ARG A 83 -3.98 3.73 23.95
N SER A 84 -3.59 4.98 23.70
CA SER A 84 -3.03 5.87 24.72
C SER A 84 -3.94 7.05 25.00
#